data_AF-A0A7Y3S9U9-F1
#
_entry.id   AF-A0A7Y3S9U9-F1
#
_cell.length_a   1.000
_cell.length_b   1.000
_cell.length_c   1.000
_cell.angle_alpha   90.00
_cell.angle_beta   90.00
_cell.angle_gamma   90.00
#
_symmetry.space_group_name_H-M   'P 1'
#
loop_
_entity.id
_entity.type
_entity.pdbx_description
1 polymer ?
#
loop_
_entity_poly.entity_id
_entity_poly.type
_entity_poly.pdbx_seq_one_letter_code
_entity_poly.pdbx_strand_id
1 'polypeptide(L)'
;MISEDRATAPDEYKFADEVLAAFHSGGGLAPRMQAYKLVSLNRLLQSLKPASILELGSGSSTIVCARYASRNNAKFVTIEESKESLDNTLSMLNSFGVADAVTPYVRNKHIDVV
;
A
#
# COMPACT_ATOMS: atom_id res chain seq x y z
N MET A 1 23.51 7.26 -0.14
CA MET A 1 22.53 8.31 0.23
C MET A 1 21.20 8.07 -0.47
N ILE A 2 20.05 8.52 0.07
CA ILE A 2 18.72 8.36 -0.56
C ILE A 2 18.68 8.99 -1.97
N SER A 3 19.40 10.09 -2.19
CA SER A 3 19.54 10.73 -3.50
C SER A 3 20.21 9.83 -4.55
N GLU A 4 21.24 9.08 -4.15
CA GLU A 4 21.96 8.14 -5.03
C GLU A 4 21.10 6.90 -5.34
N ASP A 5 20.37 6.38 -4.34
CA ASP A 5 19.45 5.26 -4.52
C ASP A 5 18.32 5.62 -5.50
N ARG A 6 17.77 6.84 -5.38
CA ARG A 6 16.76 7.33 -6.32
C ARG A 6 17.30 7.51 -7.75
N ALA A 7 18.55 7.96 -7.89
CA ALA A 7 19.17 8.11 -9.20
C ALA A 7 19.40 6.75 -9.90
N THR A 8 19.64 5.69 -9.13
CA THR A 8 19.90 4.34 -9.65
C THR A 8 18.62 3.51 -9.87
N ALA A 9 17.51 3.87 -9.23
CA ALA A 9 16.22 3.19 -9.36
C ALA A 9 15.04 4.15 -9.61
N PRO A 10 15.08 4.99 -10.67
CA PRO A 10 14.10 6.06 -10.87
C PRO A 10 12.66 5.55 -11.00
N ASP A 11 12.45 4.38 -11.63
CA ASP A 11 11.12 3.82 -11.84
C ASP A 11 10.45 3.32 -10.54
N GLU A 12 11.24 2.79 -9.60
CA GLU A 12 10.73 2.38 -8.29
C GLU A 12 10.22 3.59 -7.50
N TYR A 13 10.98 4.70 -7.56
CA TYR A 13 10.62 5.95 -6.90
C TYR A 13 9.45 6.65 -7.59
N LYS A 14 9.35 6.57 -8.92
CA LYS A 14 8.20 7.12 -9.66
C LYS A 14 6.89 6.51 -9.16
N PHE A 15 6.81 5.19 -9.04
CA PHE A 15 5.62 4.52 -8.51
C PHE A 15 5.35 4.92 -7.05
N ALA A 16 6.38 4.95 -6.20
CA ALA A 16 6.23 5.37 -4.81
C ALA A 16 5.68 6.80 -4.70
N ASP A 17 6.13 7.72 -5.54
CA ASP A 17 5.64 9.10 -5.57
C ASP A 17 4.19 9.18 -6.04
N GLU A 18 3.79 8.40 -7.04
CA GLU A 18 2.39 8.31 -7.50
C GLU A 18 1.47 7.85 -6.36
N VAL A 19 1.88 6.82 -5.61
CA VAL A 19 1.12 6.32 -4.45
C VAL A 19 0.99 7.39 -3.37
N LEU A 20 2.09 8.09 -3.06
CA LEU A 20 2.08 9.16 -2.06
C LEU A 20 1.24 10.36 -2.50
N ALA A 21 1.28 10.75 -3.77
CA ALA A 21 0.45 11.81 -4.31
C ALA A 21 -1.04 11.48 -4.16
N ALA A 22 -1.45 10.25 -4.49
CA ALA A 22 -2.81 9.77 -4.30
C ALA A 22 -3.22 9.80 -2.82
N PHE A 23 -2.36 9.31 -1.92
CA PHE A 23 -2.62 9.30 -0.48
C PHE A 23 -2.85 10.71 0.10
N HIS A 24 -2.02 11.67 -0.30
CA HIS A 24 -2.16 13.06 0.16
C HIS A 24 -3.41 13.74 -0.42
N SER A 25 -3.79 13.43 -1.67
CA SER A 25 -5.01 13.97 -2.27
C SER A 25 -6.29 13.48 -1.60
N GLY A 26 -6.27 12.29 -0.99
CA GLY A 26 -7.40 11.69 -0.27
C GLY A 26 -7.53 12.11 1.21
N GLY A 27 -6.79 13.14 1.66
CA GLY A 27 -6.87 13.61 3.04
C GLY A 27 -6.02 12.82 4.05
N GLY A 28 -5.10 11.96 3.59
CA GLY A 28 -4.17 11.23 4.46
C GLY A 28 -3.33 12.17 5.35
N LEU A 29 -3.37 11.95 6.67
CA LEU A 29 -2.67 12.78 7.65
C LEU A 29 -1.14 12.67 7.50
N ALA A 30 -0.47 13.82 7.49
CA ALA A 30 0.98 13.94 7.59
C ALA A 30 1.46 13.42 8.96
N PRO A 31 2.58 12.68 9.05
CA PRO A 31 3.87 13.10 8.51
C PRO A 31 4.08 12.67 7.06
N ARG A 32 4.91 13.42 6.33
CA ARG A 32 5.32 13.09 4.95
C ARG A 32 5.99 11.71 4.93
N MET A 33 5.21 10.65 4.66
CA MET A 33 5.76 9.34 4.31
C MET A 33 6.73 9.57 3.15
N GLN A 34 7.97 9.12 3.31
CA GLN A 34 9.01 9.35 2.32
C GLN A 34 9.03 8.17 1.33
N ALA A 35 9.12 8.46 0.04
CA ALA A 35 9.06 7.47 -1.03
C ALA A 35 10.01 6.27 -0.82
N TYR A 36 11.19 6.51 -0.24
CA TYR A 36 12.18 5.46 0.04
C TYR A 36 11.62 4.32 0.92
N LYS A 37 10.63 4.60 1.78
CA LYS A 37 10.00 3.58 2.64
C LYS A 37 9.16 2.62 1.81
N LEU A 38 8.38 3.13 0.86
CA LEU A 38 7.57 2.31 -0.05
C LEU A 38 8.46 1.51 -1.01
N VAL A 39 9.54 2.13 -1.50
CA VAL A 39 10.56 1.45 -2.31
C VAL A 39 11.19 0.30 -1.53
N SER A 40 11.60 0.56 -0.29
CA SER A 40 12.21 -0.45 0.58
C SER A 40 11.25 -1.60 0.90
N LEU A 41 9.97 -1.30 1.15
CA LEU A 41 8.94 -2.32 1.34
C LEU A 41 8.76 -3.19 0.08
N ASN A 42 8.64 -2.57 -1.10
CA ASN A 42 8.53 -3.32 -2.35
C ASN A 42 9.73 -4.26 -2.56
N ARG A 43 10.95 -3.76 -2.36
CA ARG A 43 12.18 -4.58 -2.46
C ARG A 43 12.19 -5.74 -1.46
N LEU A 44 11.74 -5.50 -0.23
CA LEU A 44 11.62 -6.54 0.79
C LEU A 44 10.65 -7.63 0.36
N LEU A 45 9.48 -7.27 -0.18
CA LEU A 45 8.49 -8.21 -0.68
C LEU A 45 9.04 -9.04 -1.86
N GLN A 46 9.75 -8.42 -2.81
CA GLN A 46 10.37 -9.14 -3.94
C GLN A 46 11.47 -10.11 -3.50
N SER A 47 12.21 -9.77 -2.44
CA SER A 47 13.28 -10.59 -1.89
C SER A 47 12.76 -11.79 -1.10
N LEU A 48 11.85 -11.53 -0.15
CA LEU A 48 11.33 -12.57 0.76
C LEU A 48 10.25 -13.45 0.12
N LYS A 49 9.58 -12.93 -0.92
CA LYS A 49 8.48 -13.59 -1.63
C LYS A 49 7.42 -14.20 -0.69
N PRO A 50 6.87 -13.45 0.27
CA PRO A 50 5.89 -14.01 1.20
C PRO A 50 4.64 -14.49 0.47
N ALA A 51 4.10 -15.63 0.91
CA ALA A 51 2.83 -16.17 0.42
C ALA A 51 1.62 -15.55 1.13
N SER A 52 1.83 -14.84 2.24
CA SER A 52 0.77 -14.18 3.01
C SER A 52 1.30 -12.92 3.69
N ILE A 53 0.49 -11.87 3.69
CA ILE A 53 0.80 -10.54 4.25
C ILE A 53 -0.35 -10.15 5.19
N LEU A 54 0.01 -9.68 6.39
CA LEU A 54 -0.89 -9.03 7.33
C LEU A 54 -0.39 -7.61 7.58
N GLU A 55 -1.26 -6.63 7.37
CA GLU A 55 -1.01 -5.22 7.68
C GLU A 55 -1.93 -4.74 8.81
N LEU A 56 -1.37 -3.92 9.70
CA LEU A 56 -2.09 -3.23 10.77
C LEU A 56 -1.99 -1.73 10.51
N GLY A 57 -3.13 -1.09 10.26
CA GLY A 57 -3.22 0.29 9.78
C GLY A 57 -3.09 0.36 8.26
N SER A 58 -4.18 0.78 7.61
CA SER A 58 -4.26 0.91 6.16
C SER A 58 -3.69 2.25 5.68
N GLY A 59 -3.26 2.32 4.43
CA GLY A 59 -2.80 3.56 3.79
C GLY A 59 -1.94 3.33 2.55
N SER A 60 -0.88 4.12 2.39
CA SER A 60 -0.02 4.05 1.19
C SER A 60 0.76 2.73 1.06
N SER A 61 1.14 2.08 2.17
CA SER A 61 1.76 0.74 2.14
C SER A 61 0.81 -0.33 1.62
N THR A 62 -0.50 -0.19 1.87
CA THR A 62 -1.53 -1.11 1.39
C THR A 62 -1.49 -1.25 -0.13
N ILE A 63 -1.25 -0.16 -0.86
CA ILE A 63 -1.17 -0.20 -2.34
C ILE A 63 0.04 -1.03 -2.82
N VAL A 64 1.18 -0.90 -2.13
CA VAL A 64 2.40 -1.65 -2.45
C VAL A 64 2.18 -3.14 -2.19
N CYS A 65 1.60 -3.48 -1.03
CA CYS A 65 1.28 -4.86 -0.67
C CYS A 65 0.24 -5.48 -1.61
N ALA A 66 -0.82 -4.76 -1.96
CA ALA A 66 -1.86 -5.20 -2.88
C ALA A 66 -1.32 -5.48 -4.28
N ARG A 67 -0.48 -4.56 -4.81
CA ARG A 67 0.19 -4.75 -6.10
C ARG A 67 1.14 -5.93 -6.11
N TYR A 68 1.83 -6.20 -4.99
CA TYR A 68 2.64 -7.40 -4.87
C TYR A 68 1.75 -8.66 -4.85
N ALA A 69 0.68 -8.67 -4.05
CA ALA A 69 -0.23 -9.80 -3.90
C ALA A 69 -0.88 -10.20 -5.23
N SER A 70 -1.37 -9.23 -6.01
CA SER A 70 -2.00 -9.46 -7.31
C SER A 70 -1.07 -10.11 -8.34
N ARG A 71 0.24 -9.89 -8.22
CA ARG A 71 1.25 -10.41 -9.16
C ARG A 71 1.86 -11.73 -8.74
N ASN A 72 1.78 -12.08 -7.45
CA ASN A 72 2.51 -13.20 -6.86
C ASN A 72 1.58 -14.25 -6.23
N ASN A 73 0.27 -14.14 -6.45
CA ASN A 73 -0.74 -15.04 -5.85
C ASN A 73 -0.59 -15.15 -4.31
N ALA A 74 -0.17 -14.05 -3.67
CA ALA A 74 -0.05 -13.98 -2.22
C ALA A 74 -1.37 -13.53 -1.62
N LYS A 75 -1.69 -14.03 -0.43
CA LYS A 75 -2.86 -13.56 0.33
C LYS A 75 -2.53 -12.28 1.06
N PHE A 76 -3.39 -11.28 1.03
CA PHE A 76 -3.15 -10.03 1.75
C PHE A 76 -4.38 -9.59 2.54
N VAL A 77 -4.18 -9.39 3.84
CA VAL A 77 -5.18 -8.86 4.77
C VAL A 77 -4.67 -7.55 5.35
N THR A 78 -5.53 -6.54 5.39
CA THR A 78 -5.27 -5.27 6.12
C THR A 78 -6.36 -5.04 7.15
N ILE A 79 -5.97 -4.57 8.33
CA ILE A 79 -6.88 -4.27 9.44
C ILE A 79 -6.73 -2.80 9.77
N GLU A 80 -7.83 -2.06 9.70
CA GLU A 80 -7.90 -0.63 10.00
C GLU A 80 -8.82 -0.37 11.20
N GLU A 81 -8.55 0.63 12.02
CA GLU A 81 -9.43 1.01 13.13
C GLU A 81 -10.52 1.99 12.67
N SER A 82 -10.19 2.88 11.73
CA SER A 82 -11.06 3.92 11.20
C SER A 82 -11.70 3.49 9.88
N LYS A 83 -13.04 3.34 9.86
CA LYS A 83 -13.78 3.08 8.63
C LYS A 83 -13.50 4.14 7.55
N GLU A 84 -13.45 5.41 7.93
CA GLU A 84 -13.17 6.51 7.00
C GLU A 84 -11.78 6.36 6.36
N SER A 85 -10.75 6.03 7.15
CA SER A 85 -9.40 5.79 6.64
C SER A 85 -9.35 4.60 5.69
N LEU A 86 -10.10 3.53 6.02
CA LEU A 86 -10.21 2.37 5.16
C LEU A 86 -10.91 2.72 3.84
N ASP A 87 -12.04 3.43 3.89
CA ASP A 87 -12.80 3.84 2.70
C ASP A 87 -11.92 4.70 1.76
N ASN A 88 -11.10 5.60 2.32
CA ASN A 88 -10.10 6.35 1.56
C ASN A 88 -9.05 5.44 0.91
N THR A 89 -8.54 4.45 1.64
CA THR A 89 -7.57 3.49 1.11
C THR A 89 -8.17 2.60 0.03
N LEU A 90 -9.43 2.17 0.16
CA LEU A 90 -10.15 1.40 -0.84
C LEU A 90 -10.37 2.20 -2.13
N SER A 91 -10.70 3.49 -2.02
CA SER A 91 -10.78 4.39 -3.18
C SER A 91 -9.45 4.48 -3.94
N MET A 92 -8.33 4.54 -3.20
CA MET A 92 -6.99 4.46 -3.81
C MET A 92 -6.74 3.11 -4.47
N LEU A 93 -7.01 1.99 -3.79
CA LEU A 93 -6.83 0.65 -4.35
C LEU A 93 -7.58 0.46 -5.67
N ASN A 94 -8.81 1.00 -5.77
CA ASN A 94 -9.58 1.03 -7.00
C ASN A 94 -8.89 1.86 -8.10
N SER A 95 -8.37 3.04 -7.76
CA SER A 95 -7.65 3.91 -8.70
C SER A 95 -6.37 3.27 -9.25
N PHE A 96 -5.73 2.38 -8.47
CA PHE A 96 -4.57 1.60 -8.88
C PHE A 96 -4.91 0.22 -9.48
N GLY A 97 -6.20 -0.14 -9.57
CA GLY A 97 -6.66 -1.41 -10.15
C GLY A 97 -6.22 -2.64 -9.35
N VAL A 98 -6.12 -2.53 -8.03
CA VAL A 98 -5.60 -3.60 -7.14
C VAL A 98 -6.52 -3.89 -5.94
N ALA A 99 -7.77 -3.42 -5.98
CA ALA A 99 -8.74 -3.63 -4.89
C ALA A 99 -9.01 -5.12 -4.61
N ASP A 100 -9.14 -5.94 -5.66
CA ASP A 100 -9.43 -7.38 -5.54
C ASP A 100 -8.30 -8.20 -4.88
N ALA A 101 -7.12 -7.60 -4.69
CA ALA A 101 -5.96 -8.25 -4.11
C ALA A 101 -5.88 -8.11 -2.58
N VAL A 102 -6.85 -7.44 -1.95
CA VAL A 102 -6.84 -7.13 -0.52
C VAL A 102 -8.12 -7.65 0.14
N THR A 103 -7.99 -8.28 1.30
CA THR A 103 -9.12 -8.54 2.20
C THR A 103 -9.11 -7.53 3.35
N PRO A 104 -9.95 -6.49 3.32
CA PRO A 104 -9.95 -5.44 4.34
C PRO A 104 -10.82 -5.79 5.56
N TYR A 105 -10.45 -5.30 6.74
CA TYR A 105 -11.23 -5.39 7.98
C TYR A 105 -11.24 -4.05 8.72
N VAL A 106 -12.33 -3.75 9.46
CA VAL A 106 -12.40 -2.61 10.37
C VAL A 106 -12.59 -3.07 11.81
N ARG A 107 -11.69 -2.68 12.71
CA ARG A 107 -11.84 -2.76 14.18
C ARG A 107 -12.36 -4.12 14.67
N ASN A 108 -11.81 -5.20 14.12
CA ASN A 108 -12.17 -6.60 14.41
C ASN A 108 -13.62 -7.01 14.06
N LYS A 109 -14.26 -6.33 13.10
CA LYS A 109 -15.47 -6.80 12.40
C LYS A 109 -15.21 -6.84 10.90
N HIS A 110 -15.65 -7.93 10.26
CA HIS A 110 -15.64 -8.05 8.80
C HIS A 110 -16.57 -6.99 8.21
N ILE A 111 -16.15 -6.32 7.13
CA ILE A 111 -17.01 -5.45 6.32
C ILE A 111 -17.07 -6.07 4.93
N ASP A 112 -18.29 -6.39 4.47
CA ASP A 112 -18.51 -6.78 3.08
C ASP A 112 -18.25 -5.57 2.18
N VAL A 113 -17.35 -5.73 1.21
CA VAL A 113 -17.09 -4.73 0.19
C VAL A 113 -18.21 -4.83 -0.84
N VAL A 114 -19.02 -3.77 -0.99
CA VAL A 114 -20.08 -3.64 -2.01
C VAL A 114 -19.50 -3.05 -3.27
#